data_AF-A0A8T4DQY7-F1
#
_entry.id   AF-A0A8T4DQY7-F1
#
_cell.length_a   1.000
_cell.length_b   1.000
_cell.length_c   1.000
_cell.angle_alpha   90.00
_cell.angle_beta   90.00
_cell.angle_gamma   90.00
#
_symmetry.space_group_name_H-M   'P 1'
#
loop_
_entity.id
_entity.type
_entity.pdbx_description
1 polymer ?
#
loop_
_entity_poly.entity_id
_entity_poly.type
_entity_poly.pdbx_seq_one_letter_code
_entity_poly.pdbx_strand_id
1 'polypeptide(L)'
;MSDFKMDFKSWMGGMGIKGFSALLALVLIFAASFYFVNAVPQGASVQGTPSVDAGPTKSPYGRNDSGGRIITANFNLEQQNGGWKAYVGNVSGSYVLQNAVNESIYEWPLSSVAGELYVSRDGSLTFGSVTCANQATMDADHVILGMAASNDDSINKTFNSTTHTPFNVGTTPLSGCPSTALWVNDTVQTQGASATWQEVLLNVSGSLVYASILNNDRSGFTNTTTYDFQAIVAENRTDSAGHTYYFYLELGT
;
A
#
# COMPACT_ATOMS: atom_id res chain seq x y z
N MET A 1 -36.58 37.07 10.29
CA MET A 1 -36.11 35.72 10.65
C MET A 1 -36.10 35.63 12.16
N SER A 2 -37.15 35.06 12.75
CA SER A 2 -37.27 34.87 14.19
C SER A 2 -36.47 33.65 14.64
N ASP A 3 -35.65 33.89 15.65
CA ASP A 3 -34.67 32.98 16.27
C ASP A 3 -35.37 31.85 17.03
N PHE A 4 -35.31 30.61 16.53
CA PHE A 4 -35.86 29.43 17.22
C PHE A 4 -34.81 28.90 18.20
N LYS A 5 -34.90 29.33 19.46
CA LYS A 5 -34.10 28.78 20.56
C LYS A 5 -34.82 27.58 21.18
N MET A 6 -34.30 26.39 20.92
CA MET A 6 -34.79 25.17 21.54
C MET A 6 -34.24 25.08 22.98
N ASP A 7 -35.11 25.22 23.99
CA ASP A 7 -34.75 25.12 25.41
C ASP A 7 -34.62 23.65 25.83
N PHE A 8 -33.38 23.15 25.81
CA PHE A 8 -33.02 21.78 26.15
C PHE A 8 -33.44 21.37 27.58
N LYS A 9 -33.58 22.35 28.49
CA LYS A 9 -33.92 22.09 29.90
C LYS A 9 -35.39 21.70 30.07
N SER A 10 -36.28 22.28 29.26
CA SER A 10 -37.71 21.95 29.26
C SER A 10 -38.01 20.54 28.74
N TRP A 11 -37.15 20.00 27.87
CA TRP A 11 -37.31 18.66 27.31
C TRP A 11 -36.90 17.55 28.30
N MET A 12 -35.84 17.78 29.09
CA MET A 12 -35.37 16.81 30.08
C MET A 12 -36.25 16.69 31.33
N GLY A 13 -37.02 17.73 31.67
CA GLY A 13 -37.86 17.75 32.88
C GLY A 13 -39.04 16.76 32.89
N GLY A 14 -39.45 16.24 31.73
CA GLY A 14 -40.58 15.29 31.60
C GLY A 14 -40.18 13.81 31.55
N MET A 15 -38.89 13.50 31.40
CA MET A 15 -38.42 12.12 31.32
C MET A 15 -38.09 11.59 32.71
N GLY A 16 -39.01 10.79 33.28
CA GLY A 16 -38.70 10.02 34.48
C GLY A 16 -37.48 9.11 34.29
N ILE A 17 -36.84 8.69 35.38
CA ILE A 17 -35.60 7.88 35.41
C ILE A 17 -35.64 6.66 34.45
N LYS A 18 -36.84 6.08 34.23
CA LYS A 18 -37.07 4.99 33.27
C LYS A 18 -36.94 5.40 31.79
N GLY A 19 -37.36 6.62 31.42
CA GLY A 19 -37.22 7.17 30.07
C GLY A 19 -35.78 7.53 29.72
N PHE A 20 -35.01 8.05 30.69
CA PHE A 20 -33.59 8.32 30.52
C PHE A 20 -32.77 7.03 30.33
N SER A 21 -33.11 5.98 31.08
CA SER A 21 -32.49 4.65 30.94
C SER A 21 -32.77 3.99 29.59
N ALA A 22 -33.99 4.14 29.06
CA ALA A 22 -34.35 3.63 27.74
C ALA A 22 -33.63 4.38 26.60
N LEU A 23 -33.48 5.70 26.70
CA LEU A 23 -32.75 6.50 25.72
C LEU A 23 -31.25 6.15 25.72
N LEU A 24 -30.65 5.98 26.90
CA LEU A 24 -29.25 5.60 27.04
C LEU A 24 -28.98 4.18 26.50
N ALA A 25 -29.90 3.24 26.75
CA ALA A 25 -29.83 1.90 26.16
C ALA A 25 -29.94 1.94 24.63
N LEU A 26 -30.81 2.80 24.08
CA LEU A 26 -30.95 2.97 22.63
C LEU A 26 -29.69 3.54 21.99
N VAL A 27 -29.06 4.55 22.62
CA VAL A 27 -27.79 5.14 22.16
C VAL A 27 -26.65 4.13 22.24
N LEU A 28 -26.59 3.29 23.28
CA LEU A 28 -25.60 2.23 23.39
C LEU A 28 -25.81 1.11 22.36
N ILE A 29 -27.05 0.75 22.04
CA ILE A 29 -27.38 -0.20 20.97
C ILE A 29 -27.03 0.39 19.59
N PHE A 30 -27.27 1.69 19.38
CA PHE A 30 -26.92 2.39 18.14
C PHE A 30 -25.40 2.56 17.97
N ALA A 31 -24.69 2.86 19.06
CA ALA A 31 -23.22 2.93 19.07
C ALA A 31 -22.57 1.55 18.89
N ALA A 32 -23.20 0.48 19.40
CA ALA A 32 -22.74 -0.90 19.23
C ALA A 32 -23.08 -1.52 17.86
N SER A 33 -23.91 -0.86 17.04
CA SER A 33 -24.32 -1.36 15.71
C SER A 33 -23.55 -0.76 14.54
N PHE A 34 -22.53 0.08 14.79
CA PHE A 34 -21.51 0.40 13.79
C PHE A 34 -20.53 -0.78 13.65
N TYR A 35 -21.02 -1.88 13.08
CA TYR A 35 -20.13 -2.89 12.51
C TYR A 35 -19.51 -2.27 11.26
N PHE A 36 -18.25 -1.88 11.35
CA PHE A 36 -17.45 -1.63 10.16
C PHE A 36 -17.35 -2.96 9.41
N VAL A 37 -18.09 -3.07 8.31
CA VAL A 37 -17.93 -4.18 7.37
C VAL A 37 -16.65 -3.87 6.60
N ASN A 38 -15.52 -4.41 7.08
CA ASN A 38 -14.29 -4.37 6.31
C ASN A 38 -14.40 -5.40 5.18
N ALA A 39 -14.15 -4.96 3.95
CA ALA A 39 -14.00 -5.89 2.85
C ALA A 39 -12.77 -6.77 3.11
N VAL A 40 -12.77 -8.01 2.65
CA VAL A 40 -11.54 -8.82 2.61
C VAL A 40 -10.87 -8.55 1.27
N PRO A 41 -9.53 -8.45 1.19
CA PRO A 41 -8.85 -8.22 -0.09
C PRO A 41 -9.32 -9.19 -1.18
N GLN A 42 -9.57 -8.65 -2.38
CA GLN A 42 -10.05 -9.38 -3.54
C GLN A 42 -9.03 -9.28 -4.68
N GLY A 43 -9.01 -10.27 -5.58
CA GLY A 43 -8.19 -10.21 -6.79
C GLY A 43 -8.58 -9.01 -7.66
N ALA A 44 -7.59 -8.23 -8.08
CA ALA A 44 -7.78 -7.05 -8.92
C ALA A 44 -7.42 -7.36 -10.39
N SER A 45 -8.06 -6.66 -11.32
CA SER A 45 -7.72 -6.71 -12.75
C SER A 45 -7.02 -5.43 -13.17
N VAL A 46 -5.95 -5.56 -13.97
CA VAL A 46 -5.27 -4.43 -14.58
C VAL A 46 -6.01 -4.05 -15.85
N GLN A 47 -6.52 -2.82 -15.92
CA GLN A 47 -7.20 -2.32 -17.11
C GLN A 47 -6.20 -1.68 -18.09
N GLY A 48 -6.35 -2.00 -19.38
CA GLY A 48 -5.49 -1.48 -20.44
C GLY A 48 -4.11 -2.15 -20.52
N THR A 49 -3.26 -1.64 -21.40
CA THR A 49 -1.86 -2.08 -21.52
C THR A 49 -0.99 -1.17 -20.65
N PRO A 50 -0.27 -1.69 -19.64
CA PRO A 50 0.64 -0.89 -18.84
C PRO A 50 1.73 -0.25 -19.71
N SER A 51 2.05 1.01 -19.43
CA SER A 51 3.26 1.64 -19.96
C SER A 51 4.49 1.11 -19.21
N VAL A 52 5.56 0.82 -19.94
CA VAL A 52 6.82 0.36 -19.36
C VAL A 52 7.90 1.40 -19.62
N ASP A 53 8.57 1.85 -18.56
CA ASP A 53 9.73 2.73 -18.62
C ASP A 53 10.99 1.91 -18.30
N ALA A 54 11.96 1.91 -19.23
CA ALA A 54 13.23 1.19 -19.07
C ALA A 54 14.30 2.03 -18.35
N GLY A 55 13.96 3.25 -17.93
CA GLY A 55 14.89 4.21 -17.34
C GLY A 55 15.81 4.88 -18.35
N PRO A 56 16.67 5.80 -17.89
CA PRO A 56 17.51 6.60 -18.77
C PRO A 56 18.74 5.82 -19.26
N THR A 57 19.09 6.00 -20.55
CA THR A 57 20.41 5.62 -21.06
C THR A 57 21.43 6.72 -20.71
N LYS A 58 22.53 6.38 -20.02
CA LYS A 58 23.61 7.32 -19.71
C LYS A 58 24.71 7.19 -20.78
N SER A 59 25.22 8.31 -21.29
CA SER A 59 26.33 8.34 -22.27
C SER A 59 27.70 8.33 -21.57
N PRO A 60 28.71 7.65 -22.12
CA PRO A 60 30.05 7.62 -21.53
C PRO A 60 30.72 9.00 -21.60
N TYR A 61 31.48 9.35 -20.56
CA TYR A 61 32.30 10.56 -20.54
C TYR A 61 33.69 10.28 -21.12
N GLY A 62 34.03 10.95 -22.23
CA GLY A 62 35.35 10.86 -22.85
C GLY A 62 36.35 11.83 -22.22
N ARG A 63 37.59 11.39 -22.04
CA ARG A 63 38.72 12.23 -21.59
C ARG A 63 39.96 11.92 -22.43
N ASN A 64 40.79 12.92 -22.66
CA ASN A 64 42.11 12.77 -23.26
C ASN A 64 43.16 13.36 -22.31
N ASP A 65 44.04 12.52 -21.78
CA ASP A 65 45.08 12.93 -20.84
C ASP A 65 46.47 12.68 -21.44
N SER A 66 47.41 13.60 -21.16
CA SER A 66 48.81 13.44 -21.57
C SER A 66 49.53 12.37 -20.74
N GLY A 67 50.43 11.61 -21.37
CA GLY A 67 51.21 10.56 -20.70
C GLY A 67 52.18 11.10 -19.63
N GLY A 68 52.57 10.22 -18.69
CA GLY A 68 53.61 10.52 -17.68
C GLY A 68 53.12 11.25 -16.43
N ARG A 69 51.85 11.08 -16.06
CA ARG A 69 51.23 11.67 -14.86
C ARG A 69 50.36 10.62 -14.16
N ILE A 70 50.12 10.80 -12.86
CA ILE A 70 49.07 10.08 -12.11
C ILE A 70 47.80 10.91 -12.20
N ILE A 71 46.72 10.30 -12.66
CA ILE A 71 45.41 10.96 -12.79
C ILE A 71 44.49 10.36 -11.73
N THR A 72 44.02 11.19 -10.82
CA THR A 72 42.99 10.82 -9.85
C THR A 72 41.66 11.32 -10.37
N ALA A 73 40.69 10.42 -10.52
CA ALA A 73 39.34 10.74 -10.97
C ALA A 73 38.31 10.01 -10.11
N ASN A 74 37.18 10.67 -9.88
CA ASN A 74 36.01 10.08 -9.24
C ASN A 74 34.96 9.82 -10.32
N PHE A 75 34.33 8.66 -10.28
CA PHE A 75 33.25 8.28 -11.19
C PHE A 75 32.02 7.99 -10.35
N ASN A 76 30.90 8.60 -10.73
CA ASN A 76 29.59 8.33 -10.14
C ASN A 76 28.71 7.76 -11.24
N LEU A 77 28.01 6.67 -10.96
CA LEU A 77 27.08 6.04 -11.88
C LEU A 77 25.79 5.71 -11.13
N GLU A 78 24.68 6.12 -11.71
CA GLU A 78 23.35 5.62 -11.37
C GLU A 78 22.95 4.62 -12.44
N GLN A 79 22.62 3.41 -12.01
CA GLN A 79 22.22 2.31 -12.88
C GLN A 79 20.84 1.80 -12.45
N GLN A 80 20.04 1.37 -13.42
CA GLN A 80 18.79 0.66 -13.16
C GLN A 80 19.05 -0.60 -12.35
N ASN A 81 18.24 -0.82 -11.33
CA ASN A 81 18.34 -1.99 -10.49
C ASN A 81 17.40 -3.10 -10.99
N GLY A 82 17.95 -4.12 -11.65
CA GLY A 82 17.18 -5.27 -12.13
C GLY A 82 16.65 -6.20 -11.03
N GLY A 83 16.99 -5.95 -9.75
CA GLY A 83 16.49 -6.71 -8.61
C GLY A 83 15.14 -6.24 -8.08
N TRP A 84 14.53 -5.25 -8.73
CA TRP A 84 13.26 -4.66 -8.31
C TRP A 84 12.40 -4.28 -9.51
N LYS A 85 11.08 -4.30 -9.31
CA LYS A 85 10.07 -3.73 -10.20
C LYS A 85 9.25 -2.73 -9.42
N ALA A 86 8.85 -1.63 -10.06
CA ALA A 86 7.96 -0.64 -9.47
C ALA A 86 6.63 -0.61 -10.22
N TYR A 87 5.54 -0.36 -9.49
CA TYR A 87 4.21 -0.12 -10.04
C TYR A 87 3.68 1.19 -9.49
N VAL A 88 3.15 2.02 -10.37
CA VAL A 88 2.40 3.23 -10.04
C VAL A 88 1.10 3.21 -10.81
N GLY A 89 0.04 3.76 -10.23
CA GLY A 89 -1.24 3.80 -10.93
C GLY A 89 -2.35 4.39 -10.10
N ASN A 90 -3.52 4.45 -10.74
CA ASN A 90 -4.76 4.87 -10.12
C ASN A 90 -5.66 3.64 -9.93
N VAL A 91 -6.47 3.70 -8.91
CA VAL A 91 -7.43 2.65 -8.54
C VAL A 91 -8.82 3.20 -8.78
N SER A 92 -9.65 2.41 -9.43
CA SER A 92 -11.08 2.70 -9.55
C SER A 92 -11.85 1.52 -9.00
N GLY A 93 -12.98 1.79 -8.35
CA GLY A 93 -13.84 0.74 -7.86
C GLY A 93 -15.17 1.26 -7.35
N SER A 94 -16.02 0.32 -7.00
CA SER A 94 -17.35 0.56 -6.46
C SER A 94 -17.65 -0.49 -5.40
N TYR A 95 -18.43 -0.13 -4.39
CA TYR A 95 -19.10 -1.14 -3.57
C TYR A 95 -20.31 -1.67 -4.34
N VAL A 96 -20.49 -2.99 -4.38
CA VAL A 96 -21.59 -3.64 -5.10
C VAL A 96 -22.34 -4.60 -4.19
N LEU A 97 -23.66 -4.69 -4.39
CA LEU A 97 -24.46 -5.83 -3.91
C LEU A 97 -24.68 -6.77 -5.09
N GLN A 98 -23.88 -7.82 -5.16
CA GLN A 98 -23.77 -8.67 -6.34
C GLN A 98 -24.08 -10.14 -6.02
N ASN A 99 -24.67 -10.86 -6.97
CA ASN A 99 -24.86 -12.31 -6.87
C ASN A 99 -23.63 -13.10 -7.38
N ALA A 100 -23.69 -14.43 -7.32
CA ALA A 100 -22.58 -15.32 -7.72
C ALA A 100 -22.25 -15.33 -9.22
N VAL A 101 -23.06 -14.67 -10.07
CA VAL A 101 -22.84 -14.56 -11.53
C VAL A 101 -22.58 -13.12 -11.96
N ASN A 102 -22.19 -12.26 -11.03
CA ASN A 102 -21.80 -10.87 -11.24
C ASN A 102 -22.94 -9.89 -11.62
N GLU A 103 -24.20 -10.21 -11.30
CA GLU A 103 -25.31 -9.26 -11.47
C GLU A 103 -25.49 -8.43 -10.19
N SER A 104 -25.44 -7.10 -10.33
CA SER A 104 -25.56 -6.16 -9.22
C SER A 104 -27.00 -5.66 -9.06
N ILE A 105 -27.55 -5.72 -7.85
CA ILE A 105 -28.83 -5.07 -7.52
C ILE A 105 -28.64 -3.58 -7.19
N TYR A 106 -27.42 -3.20 -6.77
CA TYR A 106 -27.03 -1.80 -6.53
C TYR A 106 -25.51 -1.63 -6.57
N GLU A 107 -25.05 -0.43 -6.91
CA GLU A 107 -23.64 -0.03 -6.98
C GLU A 107 -23.43 1.38 -6.38
N TRP A 108 -22.42 1.53 -5.52
CA TRP A 108 -21.94 2.81 -5.03
C TRP A 108 -20.54 3.08 -5.60
N PRO A 109 -20.39 3.98 -6.58
CA PRO A 109 -19.08 4.34 -7.10
C PRO A 109 -18.26 5.09 -6.06
N LEU A 110 -16.96 4.82 -6.01
CA LEU A 110 -16.04 5.55 -5.13
C LEU A 110 -15.64 6.88 -5.77
N SER A 111 -15.77 7.97 -5.01
CA SER A 111 -15.27 9.30 -5.40
C SER A 111 -13.88 9.59 -4.87
N SER A 112 -13.39 8.77 -3.95
CA SER A 112 -12.05 8.83 -3.40
C SER A 112 -11.57 7.43 -3.05
N VAL A 113 -10.29 7.16 -3.27
CA VAL A 113 -9.66 5.87 -2.98
C VAL A 113 -8.97 5.90 -1.61
N ALA A 114 -9.27 4.88 -0.81
CA ALA A 114 -8.56 4.54 0.41
C ALA A 114 -8.54 3.01 0.56
N GLY A 115 -7.57 2.49 1.32
CA GLY A 115 -7.34 1.06 1.52
C GLY A 115 -5.92 0.66 1.11
N GLU A 116 -5.76 -0.57 0.62
CA GLU A 116 -4.44 -1.14 0.34
C GLU A 116 -4.41 -1.92 -0.98
N LEU A 117 -3.28 -1.79 -1.69
CA LEU A 117 -2.90 -2.67 -2.77
C LEU A 117 -1.94 -3.73 -2.24
N TYR A 118 -2.27 -5.00 -2.44
CA TYR A 118 -1.44 -6.13 -2.07
C TYR A 118 -0.87 -6.78 -3.32
N VAL A 119 0.44 -7.06 -3.31
CA VAL A 119 1.15 -7.67 -4.43
C VAL A 119 1.91 -8.89 -3.95
N SER A 120 1.75 -10.02 -4.64
CA SER A 120 2.47 -11.26 -4.32
C SER A 120 2.76 -12.09 -5.55
N ARG A 121 3.72 -13.01 -5.45
CA ARG A 121 3.98 -14.03 -6.48
C ARG A 121 3.02 -15.20 -6.39
N ASP A 122 2.30 -15.32 -5.28
CA ASP A 122 1.26 -16.33 -5.08
C ASP A 122 -0.09 -15.77 -5.56
N GLY A 123 -0.68 -16.45 -6.55
CA GLY A 123 -1.99 -16.10 -7.12
C GLY A 123 -3.18 -16.73 -6.39
N SER A 124 -2.93 -17.47 -5.31
CA SER A 124 -3.95 -18.20 -4.54
C SER A 124 -3.97 -17.81 -3.06
N LEU A 125 -3.69 -16.55 -2.75
CA LEU A 125 -3.69 -16.05 -1.37
C LEU A 125 -5.06 -16.20 -0.70
N THR A 126 -5.04 -16.61 0.57
CA THR A 126 -6.21 -16.56 1.46
C THR A 126 -5.94 -15.63 2.64
N PHE A 127 -6.70 -14.55 2.75
CA PHE A 127 -6.54 -13.52 3.78
C PHE A 127 -7.18 -13.89 5.14
N GLY A 128 -7.38 -15.19 5.40
CA GLY A 128 -7.90 -15.67 6.68
C GLY A 128 -6.88 -15.65 7.82
N SER A 129 -5.58 -15.60 7.50
CA SER A 129 -4.49 -15.44 8.47
C SER A 129 -3.44 -14.51 7.86
N VAL A 130 -3.34 -13.31 8.43
CA VAL A 130 -2.43 -12.25 8.00
C VAL A 130 -1.60 -11.83 9.20
N THR A 131 -0.29 -11.77 9.01
CA THR A 131 0.66 -11.31 10.03
C THR A 131 1.74 -10.45 9.37
N CYS A 132 2.54 -9.73 10.16
CA CYS A 132 3.73 -9.09 9.60
C CYS A 132 4.69 -10.15 9.03
N ALA A 133 5.32 -9.85 7.90
CA ALA A 133 6.39 -10.70 7.39
C ALA A 133 7.52 -10.81 8.42
N ASN A 134 8.11 -11.99 8.52
CA ASN A 134 9.29 -12.23 9.35
C ASN A 134 10.49 -12.59 8.46
N GLN A 135 11.65 -12.77 9.09
CA GLN A 135 12.89 -13.08 8.35
C GLN A 135 12.76 -14.36 7.52
N ALA A 136 12.10 -15.41 8.02
CA ALA A 136 11.94 -16.65 7.27
C ALA A 136 11.08 -16.46 6.01
N THR A 137 10.03 -15.62 6.07
CA THR A 137 9.22 -15.28 4.90
C THR A 137 10.03 -14.50 3.86
N MET A 138 10.86 -13.54 4.29
CA MET A 138 11.72 -12.79 3.39
C MET A 138 12.84 -13.66 2.78
N ASP A 139 13.44 -14.54 3.57
CA ASP A 139 14.51 -15.45 3.14
C ASP A 139 14.00 -16.46 2.09
N ALA A 140 12.75 -16.93 2.23
CA ALA A 140 12.12 -17.79 1.24
C ALA A 140 12.04 -17.09 -0.13
N ASP A 141 11.65 -15.82 -0.15
CA ASP A 141 11.59 -15.03 -1.39
C ASP A 141 12.99 -14.67 -1.92
N HIS A 142 13.95 -14.37 -1.05
CA HIS A 142 15.36 -14.22 -1.43
C HIS A 142 15.89 -15.39 -2.23
N VAL A 143 15.62 -16.62 -1.77
CA VAL A 143 16.05 -17.84 -2.46
C VAL A 143 15.43 -17.94 -3.85
N ILE A 144 14.11 -17.73 -3.96
CA ILE A 144 13.42 -17.90 -5.24
C ILE A 144 13.82 -16.80 -6.24
N LEU A 145 14.06 -15.58 -5.77
CA LEU A 145 14.45 -14.44 -6.59
C LEU A 145 15.96 -14.39 -6.86
N GLY A 146 16.76 -15.33 -6.34
CA GLY A 146 18.22 -15.26 -6.48
C GLY A 146 18.82 -13.99 -5.84
N MET A 147 18.17 -13.46 -4.82
CA MET A 147 18.56 -12.24 -4.11
C MET A 147 19.18 -12.62 -2.77
N ALA A 148 20.50 -12.45 -2.62
CA ALA A 148 21.12 -12.73 -1.32
C ALA A 148 20.74 -11.66 -0.28
N ALA A 149 20.45 -12.09 0.95
CA ALA A 149 20.15 -11.20 2.07
C ALA A 149 21.27 -10.18 2.37
N SER A 150 22.51 -10.50 1.99
CA SER A 150 23.69 -9.64 2.11
C SER A 150 23.75 -8.52 1.09
N ASN A 151 22.98 -8.57 0.00
CA ASN A 151 22.97 -7.52 -1.02
C ASN A 151 22.48 -6.21 -0.41
N ASP A 152 22.96 -5.07 -0.89
CA ASP A 152 22.62 -3.75 -0.32
C ASP A 152 21.17 -3.33 -0.57
N ASP A 153 20.60 -3.89 -1.63
CA ASP A 153 19.22 -3.74 -2.09
C ASP A 153 18.39 -5.02 -1.82
N SER A 154 18.74 -5.81 -0.80
CA SER A 154 17.94 -6.97 -0.41
C SER A 154 16.60 -6.55 0.22
N ILE A 155 15.60 -7.44 0.20
CA ILE A 155 14.26 -7.16 0.78
C ILE A 155 14.37 -6.64 2.22
N ASN A 156 15.11 -7.32 3.09
CA ASN A 156 15.23 -6.95 4.50
C ASN A 156 16.03 -5.66 4.73
N LYS A 157 16.93 -5.26 3.82
CA LYS A 157 17.62 -3.97 3.90
C LYS A 157 16.80 -2.82 3.31
N THR A 158 15.89 -3.12 2.39
CA THR A 158 14.96 -2.15 1.78
C THR A 158 13.80 -1.84 2.72
N PHE A 159 13.20 -2.88 3.31
CA PHE A 159 12.12 -2.80 4.30
C PHE A 159 12.70 -2.84 5.73
N ASN A 160 13.50 -1.82 6.05
CA ASN A 160 14.33 -1.77 7.25
C ASN A 160 13.72 -0.96 8.42
N SER A 161 12.50 -0.44 8.24
CA SER A 161 11.73 0.21 9.31
C SER A 161 10.60 -0.69 9.77
N THR A 162 10.08 -0.43 10.97
CA THR A 162 8.82 -1.01 11.47
C THR A 162 7.74 0.06 11.70
N THR A 163 8.05 1.32 11.37
CA THR A 163 7.13 2.44 11.58
C THR A 163 6.38 2.73 10.28
N HIS A 164 5.09 2.42 10.29
CA HIS A 164 4.14 2.76 9.24
C HIS A 164 2.80 3.16 9.85
N THR A 165 1.91 3.75 9.06
CA THR A 165 0.51 4.01 9.47
C THR A 165 -0.16 2.68 9.79
N PRO A 166 -0.73 2.49 10.99
CA PRO A 166 -1.49 1.28 11.30
C PRO A 166 -2.72 1.16 10.38
N PHE A 167 -3.00 -0.06 9.94
CA PHE A 167 -4.13 -0.37 9.06
C PHE A 167 -4.68 -1.76 9.39
N ASN A 168 -5.82 -2.11 8.79
CA ASN A 168 -6.41 -3.44 8.95
C ASN A 168 -6.33 -4.19 7.62
N VAL A 169 -6.18 -5.50 7.69
CA VAL A 169 -6.44 -6.39 6.56
C VAL A 169 -7.67 -7.20 6.89
N GLY A 170 -8.80 -6.88 6.27
CA GLY A 170 -10.11 -7.30 6.75
C GLY A 170 -10.32 -6.88 8.22
N THR A 171 -10.32 -7.84 9.15
CA THR A 171 -10.48 -7.55 10.60
C THR A 171 -9.19 -7.62 11.40
N THR A 172 -8.05 -7.90 10.74
CA THR A 172 -6.77 -8.08 11.43
C THR A 172 -6.02 -6.75 11.50
N PRO A 173 -5.83 -6.15 12.71
CA PRO A 173 -5.05 -4.93 12.83
C PRO A 173 -3.56 -5.21 12.69
N LEU A 174 -2.89 -4.36 11.92
CA LEU A 174 -1.46 -4.46 11.64
C LEU A 174 -0.74 -3.17 12.02
N SER A 175 0.38 -3.35 12.72
CA SER A 175 1.31 -2.30 13.10
C SER A 175 2.68 -2.93 13.36
N GLY A 176 3.75 -2.15 13.23
CA GLY A 176 5.10 -2.65 13.56
C GLY A 176 5.67 -3.62 12.52
N CYS A 177 5.06 -3.73 11.34
CA CYS A 177 5.52 -4.63 10.29
C CYS A 177 6.72 -4.05 9.53
N PRO A 178 7.62 -4.89 8.97
CA PRO A 178 8.70 -4.41 8.11
C PRO A 178 8.14 -3.52 7.00
N SER A 179 8.72 -2.33 6.84
CA SER A 179 8.16 -1.27 6.01
C SER A 179 9.26 -0.42 5.39
N THR A 180 8.89 0.30 4.33
CA THR A 180 9.73 1.31 3.68
C THR A 180 8.88 2.49 3.22
N ALA A 181 9.54 3.59 2.84
CA ALA A 181 8.90 4.74 2.24
C ALA A 181 9.52 5.03 0.86
N LEU A 182 8.68 5.10 -0.16
CA LEU A 182 9.12 5.33 -1.54
C LEU A 182 9.29 6.83 -1.81
N TRP A 183 9.94 7.22 -2.89
CA TRP A 183 10.27 8.63 -3.12
C TRP A 183 9.04 9.43 -3.57
N VAL A 184 9.06 10.72 -3.29
CA VAL A 184 8.09 11.70 -3.81
C VAL A 184 8.87 12.77 -4.53
N ASN A 185 8.52 13.07 -5.78
CA ASN A 185 9.17 14.11 -6.58
C ASN A 185 10.71 14.00 -6.58
N ASP A 186 11.22 12.81 -6.90
CA ASP A 186 12.66 12.49 -6.91
C ASP A 186 13.38 12.79 -5.58
N THR A 187 12.64 12.75 -4.47
CA THR A 187 13.15 13.04 -3.13
C THR A 187 12.82 11.92 -2.15
N VAL A 188 13.84 11.48 -1.41
CA VAL A 188 13.72 10.52 -0.32
C VAL A 188 12.73 11.05 0.73
N GLN A 189 11.79 10.21 1.15
CA GLN A 189 10.95 10.51 2.31
C GLN A 189 11.59 9.99 3.60
N THR A 190 11.38 10.71 4.70
CA THR A 190 11.64 10.15 6.03
C THR A 190 10.69 8.97 6.27
N GLN A 191 11.23 7.78 6.53
CA GLN A 191 10.42 6.60 6.81
C GLN A 191 9.60 6.80 8.11
N GLY A 192 8.30 6.51 8.05
CA GLY A 192 7.39 6.62 9.18
C GLY A 192 5.94 6.79 8.75
N ALA A 193 5.04 6.86 9.74
CA ALA A 193 3.59 6.96 9.51
C ALA A 193 3.14 8.25 8.80
N SER A 194 4.01 9.26 8.67
CA SER A 194 3.73 10.49 7.91
C SER A 194 4.20 10.42 6.46
N ALA A 195 4.90 9.37 6.03
CA ALA A 195 5.29 9.21 4.64
C ALA A 195 4.03 9.00 3.77
N THR A 196 4.04 9.58 2.57
CA THR A 196 2.92 9.45 1.63
C THR A 196 2.87 8.03 1.09
N TRP A 197 3.91 7.62 0.36
CA TRP A 197 4.03 6.27 -0.19
C TRP A 197 4.71 5.33 0.80
N GLN A 198 3.91 4.61 1.57
CA GLN A 198 4.35 3.57 2.49
C GLN A 198 4.05 2.20 1.90
N GLU A 199 5.01 1.29 2.05
CA GLU A 199 4.84 -0.10 1.67
C GLU A 199 5.28 -1.01 2.81
N VAL A 200 4.50 -2.05 3.08
CA VAL A 200 4.58 -2.89 4.27
C VAL A 200 4.64 -4.37 3.86
N LEU A 201 5.51 -5.15 4.49
CA LEU A 201 5.64 -6.58 4.22
C LEU A 201 4.77 -7.41 5.16
N LEU A 202 3.94 -8.24 4.56
CA LEU A 202 3.04 -9.16 5.24
C LEU A 202 3.37 -10.61 4.90
N ASN A 203 2.98 -11.51 5.80
CA ASN A 203 2.88 -12.93 5.55
C ASN A 203 1.39 -13.29 5.48
N VAL A 204 0.97 -13.78 4.31
CA VAL A 204 -0.39 -14.27 4.06
C VAL A 204 -0.29 -15.71 3.60
N SER A 205 -0.83 -16.64 4.39
CA SER A 205 -0.79 -18.08 4.08
C SER A 205 0.62 -18.65 3.81
N GLY A 206 1.67 -18.05 4.39
CA GLY A 206 3.07 -18.45 4.18
C GLY A 206 3.79 -17.70 3.06
N SER A 207 3.07 -16.93 2.25
CA SER A 207 3.61 -16.18 1.12
C SER A 207 3.95 -14.73 1.52
N LEU A 208 5.03 -14.19 0.95
CA LEU A 208 5.39 -12.78 1.09
C LEU A 208 4.40 -11.92 0.30
N VAL A 209 3.90 -10.86 0.94
CA VAL A 209 2.97 -9.89 0.33
C VAL A 209 3.49 -8.48 0.59
N TYR A 210 3.57 -7.68 -0.48
CA TYR A 210 3.88 -6.26 -0.45
C TYR A 210 2.57 -5.49 -0.39
N ALA A 211 2.32 -4.76 0.70
CA ALA A 211 1.11 -3.99 0.91
C ALA A 211 1.42 -2.49 0.80
N SER A 212 0.99 -1.86 -0.29
CA SER A 212 1.05 -0.41 -0.49
C SER A 212 -0.22 0.24 0.05
N ILE A 213 -0.06 1.22 0.93
CA ILE A 213 -1.17 2.02 1.44
C ILE A 213 -1.62 3.00 0.35
N LEU A 214 -2.91 2.99 0.01
CA LEU A 214 -3.47 3.84 -1.03
C LEU A 214 -3.57 5.30 -0.56
N ASN A 215 -3.29 6.23 -1.48
CA ASN A 215 -3.37 7.66 -1.23
C ASN A 215 -4.05 8.35 -2.40
N ASN A 216 -5.28 8.81 -2.20
CA ASN A 216 -6.07 9.44 -3.26
C ASN A 216 -5.33 10.60 -3.97
N ASP A 217 -5.10 10.45 -5.28
CA ASP A 217 -4.58 11.48 -6.18
C ASP A 217 -3.35 12.24 -5.62
N ARG A 218 -2.34 11.52 -5.15
CA ARG A 218 -1.10 12.13 -4.62
C ARG A 218 0.03 12.12 -5.65
N SER A 219 0.92 13.11 -5.57
CA SER A 219 2.15 13.13 -6.39
C SER A 219 3.04 11.93 -6.06
N GLY A 220 3.46 11.21 -7.10
CA GLY A 220 4.32 10.02 -6.98
C GLY A 220 5.81 10.34 -6.96
N PHE A 221 6.63 9.42 -7.47
CA PHE A 221 8.05 9.63 -7.76
C PHE A 221 8.33 10.85 -8.66
N THR A 222 7.34 11.30 -9.44
CA THR A 222 7.38 12.56 -10.21
C THR A 222 6.35 13.56 -9.74
N ASN A 223 6.56 14.84 -10.04
CA ASN A 223 5.67 15.94 -9.67
C ASN A 223 4.63 16.32 -10.75
N THR A 224 4.59 15.60 -11.87
CA THR A 224 3.72 15.92 -13.01
C THR A 224 2.45 15.09 -13.06
N THR A 225 2.42 13.95 -12.37
CA THR A 225 1.32 12.99 -12.39
C THR A 225 0.95 12.60 -10.97
N THR A 226 -0.35 12.42 -10.73
CA THR A 226 -0.88 11.88 -9.48
C THR A 226 -1.22 10.41 -9.65
N TYR A 227 -1.07 9.67 -8.55
CA TYR A 227 -1.33 8.25 -8.44
C TYR A 227 -2.16 7.98 -7.19
N ASP A 228 -2.81 6.83 -7.13
CA ASP A 228 -3.42 6.29 -5.91
C ASP A 228 -2.51 5.30 -5.19
N PHE A 229 -1.54 4.71 -5.90
CA PHE A 229 -0.54 3.82 -5.32
C PHE A 229 0.83 4.00 -5.96
N GLN A 230 1.84 3.67 -5.18
CA GLN A 230 3.22 3.48 -5.60
C GLN A 230 3.79 2.31 -4.79
N ALA A 231 4.24 1.27 -5.47
CA ALA A 231 4.66 0.01 -4.88
C ALA A 231 5.95 -0.50 -5.54
N ILE A 232 6.79 -1.23 -4.79
CA ILE A 232 7.93 -1.96 -5.33
C ILE A 232 7.88 -3.42 -4.91
N VAL A 233 8.22 -4.31 -5.84
CA VAL A 233 8.38 -5.74 -5.55
C VAL A 233 9.79 -6.18 -5.93
N ALA A 234 10.34 -7.13 -5.19
CA ALA A 234 11.64 -7.67 -5.54
C ALA A 234 11.56 -8.45 -6.86
N GLU A 235 12.68 -8.61 -7.55
CA GLU A 235 12.75 -9.35 -8.80
C GLU A 235 14.08 -10.09 -8.88
N ASN A 236 14.12 -11.11 -9.74
CA ASN A 236 15.33 -11.82 -10.06
C ASN A 236 16.22 -11.00 -11.00
N ARG A 237 17.40 -10.64 -10.50
CA ARG A 237 18.43 -9.89 -11.24
C ARG A 237 18.95 -10.58 -12.50
N THR A 238 18.71 -11.88 -12.63
CA THR A 238 19.30 -12.73 -13.68
C THR A 238 18.27 -13.27 -14.67
N ASP A 239 16.98 -13.13 -14.38
CA ASP A 239 15.91 -13.59 -15.26
C ASP A 239 15.35 -12.43 -16.09
N SER A 240 15.59 -12.47 -17.39
CA SER A 240 15.06 -11.49 -18.34
C SER A 240 13.55 -11.58 -18.55
N ALA A 241 12.91 -12.72 -18.21
CA ALA A 241 11.47 -12.89 -18.31
C ALA A 241 10.73 -12.27 -17.12
N GLY A 242 11.39 -12.20 -15.95
CA GLY A 242 10.83 -11.73 -14.70
C GLY A 242 9.72 -12.63 -14.13
N HIS A 243 9.33 -12.39 -12.88
CA HIS A 243 8.25 -13.14 -12.24
C HIS A 243 6.88 -12.51 -12.50
N THR A 244 5.86 -13.38 -12.54
CA THR A 244 4.45 -12.96 -12.50
C THR A 244 4.08 -12.53 -11.09
N TYR A 245 3.44 -11.38 -10.99
CA TYR A 245 2.85 -10.86 -9.76
C TYR A 245 1.33 -10.76 -9.89
N TYR A 246 0.65 -11.12 -8.81
CA TYR A 246 -0.80 -11.04 -8.67
C TYR A 246 -1.15 -9.89 -7.74
N PHE A 247 -2.19 -9.16 -8.12
CA PHE A 247 -2.64 -7.97 -7.43
C PHE A 247 -3.96 -8.25 -6.72
N TYR A 248 -4.03 -7.89 -5.46
CA TYR A 248 -5.24 -7.90 -4.66
C TYR A 248 -5.47 -6.51 -4.11
N LEU A 249 -6.72 -6.15 -3.89
CA LEU A 249 -7.11 -4.83 -3.46
C LEU A 249 -8.14 -4.95 -2.34
N GLU A 250 -7.96 -4.14 -1.31
CA GLU A 250 -8.98 -3.86 -0.30
C GLU A 250 -9.33 -2.38 -0.43
N LEU A 251 -10.60 -2.11 -0.71
CA LEU A 251 -11.13 -0.76 -0.80
C LEU A 251 -11.86 -0.43 0.49
N GLY A 252 -11.57 0.76 1.01
CA GLY A 252 -12.21 1.30 2.20
C GLY A 252 -11.21 1.70 3.27
N THR A 253 -11.59 2.73 4.02
CA THR A 253 -11.19 2.99 5.40
C THR A 253 -12.34 3.70 6.09
#